data_AF-A0A9P3VDM8-F1
#
_entry.id   AF-A0A9P3VDM8-F1
#
_cell.length_a   1.000
_cell.length_b   1.000
_cell.length_c   1.000
_cell.angle_alpha   90.00
_cell.angle_beta   90.00
_cell.angle_gamma   90.00
#
_symmetry.space_group_name_H-M   'P 1'
#
loop_
_entity.id
_entity.type
_entity.pdbx_description
1 polymer ?
#
loop_
_entity_poly.entity_id
_entity_poly.type
_entity_poly.pdbx_seq_one_letter_code
_entity_poly.pdbx_strand_id
1 'polypeptide(L)' 'MQYTGLKDKNGKKIFEGDIVNCKFFDRMVGDIAGVINFIDCVWAVSDFKNKRLYQLIDVDNIEIIGNIHENPDLLEGTE' A
#
# COMPACT_ATOMS: atom_id res chain seq x y z
N MET A 1 7.42 7.12 11.43
CA MET A 1 7.14 5.98 10.53
C MET A 1 7.57 4.70 11.21
N GLN A 2 6.60 3.85 11.55
CA GLN A 2 6.86 2.54 12.16
C GLN A 2 7.15 1.50 11.07
N TYR A 3 8.12 0.62 11.31
CA TYR A 3 8.42 -0.49 10.39
C TYR A 3 7.38 -1.61 10.54
N THR A 4 6.83 -2.11 9.43
CA THR A 4 5.82 -3.16 9.46
C THR A 4 6.39 -4.55 9.76
N GLY A 5 7.71 -4.74 9.64
CA GLY A 5 8.35 -6.06 9.71
C GLY A 5 8.45 -6.76 8.35
N LEU A 6 7.86 -6.19 7.29
CA LEU A 6 7.77 -6.78 5.96
C LEU A 6 8.65 -6.03 4.95
N LYS A 7 8.82 -6.62 3.76
CA LYS A 7 9.53 -6.00 2.64
C LYS A 7 8.65 -6.10 1.39
N ASP A 8 8.76 -5.12 0.52
CA ASP A 8 8.11 -5.14 -0.80
C ASP A 8 8.81 -6.13 -1.75
N LYS A 9 8.27 -6.31 -2.96
CA LYS A 9 8.82 -7.21 -3.98
C LYS A 9 10.28 -6.89 -4.38
N ASN A 10 10.73 -5.65 -4.16
CA ASN A 10 12.07 -5.18 -4.48
C ASN A 10 13.02 -5.29 -3.26
N GLY A 11 12.55 -5.86 -2.15
CA GLY A 11 13.30 -6.03 -0.91
C GLY A 11 13.40 -4.76 -0.05
N LYS A 12 12.68 -3.69 -0.40
CA LYS A 12 12.63 -2.45 0.39
C LYS A 12 11.71 -2.65 1.59
N LYS A 13 12.14 -2.15 2.75
CA LYS A 13 11.34 -2.20 3.98
C LYS A 13 10.08 -1.35 3.82
N ILE A 14 8.93 -1.92 4.19
CA ILE A 14 7.65 -1.23 4.19
C ILE A 14 7.44 -0.55 5.54
N PHE A 15 7.04 0.71 5.54
CA PHE A 15 6.74 1.50 6.72
C PHE A 15 5.31 2.05 6.68
N GLU A 16 4.81 2.43 7.85
CA GLU A 16 3.61 3.26 7.97
C GLU A 16 3.76 4.55 7.15
N GLY A 17 2.74 4.86 6.34
CA GLY A 17 2.71 6.02 5.44
C GLY A 17 3.33 5.77 4.06
N ASP A 18 3.87 4.57 3.79
CA ASP A 18 4.28 4.21 2.43
C ASP A 18 3.07 4.11 1.51
N ILE A 19 3.22 4.63 0.30
CA ILE A 19 2.27 4.49 -0.79
C ILE A 19 2.71 3.29 -1.63
N VAL A 20 1.81 2.33 -1.78
CA VAL A 20 2.08 1.07 -2.46
C VAL A 20 1.15 0.85 -3.64
N ASN A 21 1.67 0.13 -4.63
CA ASN A 21 0.89 -0.48 -5.69
C ASN A 21 0.88 -2.00 -5.50
N CYS A 22 -0.31 -2.57 -5.40
CA CYS A 22 -0.57 -3.98 -5.19
C CYS A 22 -1.14 -4.56 -6.49
N LYS A 23 -0.39 -5.46 -7.13
CA LYS A 23 -0.84 -6.14 -8.36
C LYS A 23 -1.52 -7.45 -8.03
N PHE A 24 -2.80 -7.57 -8.35
CA PHE A 24 -3.54 -8.82 -8.16
C PHE A 24 -3.70 -9.54 -9.49
N PHE A 25 -3.40 -10.84 -9.51
CA PHE A 25 -3.67 -11.68 -10.69
C PHE A 25 -5.16 -11.85 -10.96
N ASP A 26 -6.01 -11.66 -9.93
CA ASP A 26 -7.45 -11.70 -10.08
C ASP A 26 -7.97 -10.43 -10.78
N ARG A 27 -8.44 -10.61 -12.02
CA ARG A 27 -9.02 -9.53 -12.84
C ARG A 27 -10.25 -8.88 -12.20
N MET A 28 -10.92 -9.53 -11.25
CA MET A 28 -12.06 -8.94 -10.55
C MET A 28 -11.65 -7.86 -9.54
N VAL A 29 -10.44 -7.95 -8.98
CA VAL A 29 -9.93 -6.98 -7.99
C VAL A 29 -9.17 -5.86 -8.69
N GLY A 30 -8.38 -6.20 -9.70
CA GLY A 30 -7.52 -5.24 -10.41
C GLY A 30 -6.37 -4.73 -9.54
N ASP A 31 -5.53 -3.88 -10.14
CA ASP A 31 -4.43 -3.25 -9.41
C ASP A 31 -4.97 -2.23 -8.40
N ILE A 32 -4.42 -2.24 -7.20
CA ILE A 32 -4.81 -1.36 -6.09
C ILE A 32 -3.64 -0.46 -5.74
N ALA A 33 -3.89 0.84 -5.64
CA ALA A 33 -2.96 1.81 -5.07
C ALA A 33 -3.51 2.34 -3.76
N GLY A 34 -2.65 2.45 -2.75
CA GLY A 34 -3.09 2.88 -1.42
C GLY A 34 -1.94 3.18 -0.47
N VAL A 35 -2.30 3.61 0.73
CA VAL A 35 -1.33 3.93 1.80
C VAL A 35 -1.32 2.86 2.88
N ILE A 36 -0.14 2.56 3.42
CA ILE A 36 0.05 1.65 4.54
C ILE A 36 -0.31 2.33 5.85
N ASN A 37 -1.29 1.78 6.56
CA ASN A 37 -1.76 2.26 7.87
C ASN A 37 -1.85 1.09 8.88
N PHE A 38 -1.74 1.42 10.17
CA PHE A 38 -2.04 0.49 11.26
C PHE A 38 -3.45 0.76 11.82
N ILE A 39 -4.40 -0.12 11.54
CA ILE A 39 -5.82 0.04 11.89
C ILE A 39 -6.26 -1.23 12.62
N ASP A 40 -6.97 -1.12 13.74
CA ASP A 40 -7.50 -2.28 14.49
C ASP A 40 -6.47 -3.39 14.76
N CYS A 41 -5.26 -2.99 15.17
CA CYS A 41 -4.13 -3.87 15.45
C CYS A 41 -3.58 -4.63 14.23
N VAL A 42 -3.85 -4.17 13.01
CA VAL A 42 -3.38 -4.80 11.78
C VAL A 42 -2.78 -3.79 10.81
N TRP A 43 -1.71 -4.19 10.11
CA TRP A 43 -1.20 -3.44 8.97
C TRP A 43 -2.12 -3.65 7.77
N ALA A 44 -2.56 -2.56 7.15
CA ALA A 44 -3.46 -2.59 6.01
C ALA A 44 -3.10 -1.53 4.96
N VAL A 45 -3.44 -1.83 3.71
CA VAL A 45 -3.45 -0.88 2.60
C VAL A 45 -4.83 -0.22 2.56
N SER A 46 -4.88 1.09 2.72
CA SER A 46 -6.07 1.90 2.49
C SER A 46 -6.13 2.31 1.02
N ASP A 47 -7.00 1.64 0.25
CA ASP A 47 -7.18 1.85 -1.19
C ASP A 47 -7.78 3.23 -1.49
N PHE A 48 -7.11 3.98 -2.37
CA PHE A 48 -7.56 5.30 -2.78
C PHE A 48 -8.83 5.25 -3.63
N LYS A 49 -9.00 4.21 -4.45
CA LYS A 49 -10.08 4.13 -5.45
C LYS A 49 -11.38 3.63 -4.86
N ASN A 50 -11.37 2.47 -4.21
CA ASN A 50 -12.59 1.84 -3.72
C ASN A 50 -12.84 2.09 -2.23
N LYS A 51 -11.97 2.86 -1.55
CA LYS A 51 -12.01 3.14 -0.10
C LYS A 51 -12.13 1.86 0.75
N ARG A 52 -11.47 0.80 0.29
CA ARG A 52 -11.41 -0.50 0.95
C ARG A 52 -10.12 -0.64 1.75
N LEU A 53 -10.16 -1.50 2.77
CA LEU A 53 -8.99 -1.90 3.54
C LEU A 53 -8.58 -3.30 3.14
N TYR A 54 -7.32 -3.47 2.79
CA TYR A 54 -6.73 -4.76 2.46
C TYR A 54 -5.65 -5.08 3.48
N GLN A 55 -5.80 -6.20 4.19
CA GLN A 55 -4.80 -6.64 5.15
C GLN A 55 -3.45 -6.88 4.45
N LEU A 56 -2.37 -6.40 5.05
CA LEU A 56 -1.02 -6.58 4.56
C LEU A 56 -0.52 -7.99 4.91
N ILE A 57 -0.94 -9.00 4.14
CA ILE A 57 -0.57 -10.42 4.34
C ILE A 57 0.37 -10.91 3.24
N ASP A 58 0.06 -10.57 1.98
CA ASP A 58 0.84 -10.97 0.81
C ASP A 58 1.57 -9.75 0.23
N VAL A 59 2.90 -9.78 0.33
CA VAL A 59 3.78 -8.68 -0.11
C VAL A 59 4.51 -8.97 -1.42
N ASP A 60 4.35 -10.17 -1.98
CA ASP A 60 5.11 -10.60 -3.17
C ASP A 60 4.78 -9.76 -4.41
N ASN A 61 3.58 -9.19 -4.43
CA ASN A 61 3.09 -8.33 -5.51
C ASN A 61 2.92 -6.86 -5.10
N ILE A 62 3.51 -6.47 -3.96
CA ILE A 62 3.47 -5.10 -3.45
C ILE A 62 4.75 -4.38 -3.85
N GLU A 63 4.60 -3.17 -4.36
CA GLU A 63 5.71 -2.27 -4.70
C GLU A 63 5.49 -0.92 -4.02
N ILE A 64 6.51 -0.44 -3.30
CA ILE A 64 6.50 0.92 -2.77
C ILE A 64 6.76 1.90 -3.91
N ILE A 65 5.81 2.81 -4.15
CA ILE A 65 5.89 3.83 -5.21
C ILE A 65 6.13 5.24 -4.66
N GLY A 66 6.01 5.43 -3.35
CA GLY A 66 6.26 6.71 -2.69
C GLY A 66 5.89 6.66 -1.20
N ASN A 67 5.81 7.81 -0.57
CA ASN A 67 5.22 7.95 0.77
C ASN A 67 4.45 9.28 0.90
N ILE A 68 3.61 9.38 1.92
CA ILE A 68 2.75 10.55 2.15
C ILE A 68 3.49 11.85 2.46
N HIS A 69 4.78 11.81 2.81
CA HIS A 69 5.56 13.00 3.18
C HIS A 69 6.36 13.57 2.00
N GLU A 70 6.90 12.70 1.15
CA GLU A 70 7.76 13.07 0.03
C GLU A 70 7.00 13.10 -1.30
N ASN A 71 5.87 12.39 -1.40
CA ASN A 71 5.09 12.27 -2.62
C ASN A 71 3.60 12.61 -2.40
N PRO A 72 3.28 13.81 -1.91
CA PRO A 72 1.88 14.21 -1.68
C PRO A 72 1.04 14.16 -2.96
N ASP A 73 1.65 14.45 -4.11
CA ASP A 73 0.97 14.45 -5.42
C ASP A 73 0.38 13.06 -5.79
N LEU A 74 0.93 11.97 -5.25
CA LEU A 74 0.42 10.61 -5.48
C LEU A 74 -0.94 10.36 -4.78
N LEU A 75 -1.35 11.25 -3.88
CA LEU A 75 -2.65 11.19 -3.20
C LEU A 75 -3.77 11.86 -4.02
N GLU A 76 -3.40 12.78 -4.92
CA GLU A 76 -4.36 13.61 -5.69
C GLU A 76 -4.66 13.02 -7.08
N GLY A 77 -3.86 12.07 -7.57
CA GLY A 77 -3.91 11.55 -8.94
C GLY A 77 -4.95 10.47 -9.27
N THR A 78 -6.02 10.34 -8.49
CA THR A 78 -7.13 9.39 -8.78
C THR A 78 -8.42 10.14 -9.10
N GLU A 79 -8.47 10.74 -10.30
CA GLU A 79 -9.73 11.05 -11.02
C GLU A 79 -9.98 10.04 -12.14
#